data_AF-A0A399YH65-F1
#
_entry.id   AF-A0A399YH65-F1
#
_cell.length_a   1.000
_cell.length_b   1.000
_cell.length_c   1.000
_cell.angle_alpha   90.00
_cell.angle_beta   90.00
_cell.angle_gamma   90.00
#
_symmetry.space_group_name_H-M   'P 1'
#
loop_
_entity.id
_entity.type
_entity.pdbx_description
1 polymer ?
#
loop_
_entity_poly.entity_id
_entity_poly.type
_entity_poly.pdbx_seq_one_letter_code
_entity_poly.pdbx_strand_id
1 'polypeptide(L)'
;MKLVGILEQPRIPESAPLAIDVRNWLAERGLQSWTAAPLDDDDLNAPLNETSLLIVLGGDGSTLRAARWTVPYSVPIFGINVGRVGFLSEATPENWPEKLERVLRGEYWIERRLLLQAELWRDGRLVAPFSALNEVVIGRGAQARVVHLHLRVDGDLVTTYIADA
;
A
#
# COMPACT_ATOMS: atom_id res chain seq x y z
N MET A 1 9.64 9.12 -20.76
CA MET A 1 8.90 10.06 -19.89
C MET A 1 8.61 9.35 -18.59
N LYS A 2 8.65 10.05 -17.45
CA LYS A 2 8.30 9.46 -16.15
C LYS A 2 6.79 9.54 -15.97
N LEU A 3 6.11 8.39 -16.03
CA LEU A 3 4.68 8.30 -15.72
C LEU A 3 4.50 8.28 -14.20
N VAL A 4 3.58 9.09 -13.70
CA VAL A 4 3.26 9.19 -12.26
C VAL A 4 1.84 8.69 -12.01
N GLY A 5 1.69 7.73 -11.11
CA GLY A 5 0.36 7.29 -10.68
C GLY A 5 -0.17 8.14 -9.55
N ILE A 6 -1.47 8.39 -9.54
CA ILE A 6 -2.17 9.08 -8.44
C ILE A 6 -3.28 8.14 -7.94
N LEU A 7 -3.19 7.75 -6.69
CA LEU A 7 -4.15 6.88 -6.03
C LEU A 7 -5.02 7.68 -5.07
N GLU A 8 -6.30 7.78 -5.38
CA GLU A 8 -7.29 8.42 -4.53
C GLU A 8 -7.85 7.44 -3.50
N GLN A 9 -8.38 7.95 -2.39
CA GLN A 9 -9.12 7.17 -1.42
C GLN A 9 -10.62 7.54 -1.53
N PRO A 10 -11.45 6.73 -2.22
CA PRO A 10 -12.87 7.06 -2.45
C PRO A 10 -13.67 7.39 -1.19
N ARG A 11 -13.25 6.86 -0.03
CA ARG A 11 -13.90 7.07 1.27
C ARG A 11 -13.51 8.40 1.95
N ILE A 12 -12.55 9.15 1.38
CA ILE A 12 -12.10 10.46 1.86
C ILE A 12 -12.45 11.51 0.78
N PRO A 13 -13.52 12.30 0.96
CA PRO A 13 -14.00 13.26 -0.03
C PRO A 13 -12.94 14.27 -0.50
N GLU A 14 -12.02 14.65 0.38
CA GLU A 14 -10.95 15.61 0.13
C GLU A 14 -9.85 15.05 -0.79
N SER A 15 -9.78 13.73 -0.98
CA SER A 15 -8.74 13.10 -1.82
C SER A 15 -8.93 13.40 -3.31
N ALA A 16 -10.17 13.48 -3.80
CA ALA A 16 -10.45 13.72 -5.22
C ALA A 16 -10.10 15.15 -5.68
N PRO A 17 -10.49 16.23 -4.96
CA PRO A 17 -10.00 17.58 -5.26
C PRO A 17 -8.46 17.66 -5.26
N LEU A 18 -7.82 17.06 -4.25
CA LEU A 18 -6.36 17.04 -4.16
C LEU A 18 -5.71 16.28 -5.33
N ALA A 19 -6.34 15.21 -5.82
CA ALA A 19 -5.86 14.49 -6.99
C ALA A 19 -5.86 15.36 -8.25
N ILE A 20 -6.89 16.19 -8.42
CA ILE A 20 -6.96 17.17 -9.50
C ILE A 20 -5.82 18.17 -9.36
N ASP A 21 -5.56 18.69 -8.17
CA ASP A 21 -4.48 19.65 -7.91
C ASP A 21 -3.11 19.05 -8.21
N VAL A 22 -2.84 17.83 -7.73
CA VAL A 22 -1.60 17.09 -7.99
C VAL A 22 -1.43 16.84 -9.49
N ARG A 23 -2.49 16.39 -10.18
CA ARG A 23 -2.46 16.14 -11.63
C ARG A 23 -2.13 17.41 -12.41
N ASN A 24 -2.78 18.52 -12.08
CA ASN A 24 -2.54 19.81 -12.75
C ASN A 24 -1.10 20.28 -12.52
N TRP A 25 -0.61 20.19 -11.28
CA TRP A 25 0.76 20.56 -10.92
C TRP A 25 1.83 19.73 -11.64
N LEU A 26 1.57 18.44 -11.85
CA LEU A 26 2.42 17.56 -12.65
C LEU A 26 2.38 17.93 -14.14
N ALA A 27 1.19 18.23 -14.67
CA ALA A 27 0.99 18.61 -16.07
C ALA A 27 1.70 19.94 -16.41
N GLU A 28 1.66 20.93 -15.52
CA GLU A 28 2.42 22.20 -15.64
C GLU A 28 3.94 21.98 -15.77
N ARG A 29 4.44 20.85 -15.26
CA ARG A 29 5.86 20.43 -15.35
C ARG A 29 6.12 19.46 -16.50
N GLY A 30 5.13 19.22 -17.37
CA GLY A 30 5.24 18.31 -18.52
C GLY A 30 5.31 16.83 -18.13
N LEU A 31 4.88 16.47 -16.92
CA LEU A 31 4.82 15.07 -16.46
C LEU A 31 3.47 14.46 -16.79
N GLN A 32 3.51 13.24 -17.33
CA GLN A 32 2.30 12.46 -17.57
C GLN A 32 1.86 11.76 -16.28
N SER A 33 0.55 11.69 -16.06
CA SER A 33 -0.01 10.99 -14.92
C SER A 33 -1.28 10.23 -15.27
N TRP A 34 -1.57 9.21 -14.48
CA TRP A 34 -2.84 8.49 -14.47
C TRP A 34 -3.41 8.51 -13.06
N THR A 35 -4.72 8.30 -12.95
CA THR A 35 -5.43 8.38 -11.68
C THR A 35 -6.31 7.14 -11.51
N ALA A 36 -6.32 6.57 -10.31
CA ALA A 36 -7.22 5.48 -9.95
C ALA A 36 -7.78 5.68 -8.54
N ALA A 37 -8.98 5.18 -8.32
CA ALA A 37 -9.69 5.28 -7.04
C ALA A 37 -10.27 3.88 -6.66
N PRO A 38 -9.41 2.87 -6.44
CA PRO A 38 -9.86 1.50 -6.19
C PRO A 38 -10.62 1.40 -4.86
N LEU A 39 -11.66 0.57 -4.86
CA LEU A 39 -12.36 0.18 -3.64
C LEU A 39 -11.84 -1.19 -3.20
N ASP A 40 -11.61 -1.33 -1.90
CA ASP A 40 -11.23 -2.60 -1.28
C ASP A 40 -10.00 -3.28 -1.93
N ASP A 41 -10.14 -4.50 -2.48
CA ASP A 41 -9.07 -5.28 -3.13
C ASP A 41 -9.23 -5.35 -4.65
N ASP A 42 -9.92 -4.36 -5.26
CA ASP A 42 -10.05 -4.27 -6.71
C ASP A 42 -8.68 -4.28 -7.41
N ASP A 43 -8.61 -4.99 -8.53
CA ASP A 43 -7.43 -4.91 -9.40
C ASP A 43 -7.23 -3.46 -9.87
N LEU A 44 -6.00 -2.99 -9.73
CA LEU A 44 -5.64 -1.65 -10.16
C LEU A 44 -5.59 -1.65 -11.70
N ASN A 45 -6.57 -1.02 -12.35
CA ASN A 45 -6.55 -0.76 -13.79
C ASN A 45 -5.52 0.32 -14.15
N ALA A 46 -4.24 0.07 -13.89
CA ALA A 46 -3.18 1.06 -14.01
C ALA A 46 -1.88 0.50 -14.62
N PRO A 47 -1.12 1.33 -15.35
CA PRO A 47 0.15 0.97 -15.98
C PRO A 47 1.32 1.01 -14.99
N LEU A 48 1.27 0.20 -13.93
CA LEU A 48 2.30 0.19 -12.88
C LEU A 48 3.70 -0.18 -13.40
N ASN A 49 3.77 -1.00 -14.44
CA ASN A 49 5.00 -1.37 -15.14
C ASN A 49 5.75 -0.17 -15.74
N GLU A 50 5.04 0.88 -16.14
CA GLU A 50 5.61 2.12 -16.71
C GLU A 50 5.66 3.25 -15.69
N THR A 51 5.10 3.03 -14.51
CA THR A 51 5.00 4.03 -13.45
C THR A 51 6.32 4.15 -12.71
N SER A 52 6.78 5.38 -12.53
CA SER A 52 8.05 5.71 -11.86
C SER A 52 7.88 6.16 -10.41
N LEU A 53 6.68 6.58 -10.05
CA LEU A 53 6.29 7.03 -8.71
C LEU A 53 4.78 6.86 -8.56
N LEU A 54 4.32 6.30 -7.44
CA LEU A 54 2.92 6.28 -7.08
C LEU A 54 2.66 7.27 -5.95
N ILE A 55 1.83 8.28 -6.20
CA ILE A 55 1.35 9.22 -5.20
C ILE A 55 0.08 8.66 -4.58
N VAL A 56 0.00 8.56 -3.26
CA VAL A 56 -1.15 8.02 -2.54
C VAL A 56 -1.81 9.11 -1.71
N LEU A 57 -3.08 9.39 -1.97
CA LEU A 57 -3.88 10.41 -1.30
C LEU A 57 -4.78 9.74 -0.27
N GLY A 58 -4.34 9.69 0.99
CA GLY A 58 -5.06 9.04 2.08
C GLY A 58 -4.17 8.79 3.28
N GLY A 59 -4.59 7.92 4.20
CA GLY A 59 -3.77 7.55 5.36
C GLY A 59 -2.96 6.27 5.16
N ASP A 60 -2.39 5.76 6.26
CA ASP A 60 -1.56 4.55 6.27
C ASP A 60 -2.24 3.34 5.62
N GLY A 61 -3.54 3.14 5.84
CA GLY A 61 -4.29 2.06 5.21
C GLY A 61 -4.32 2.14 3.67
N SER A 62 -4.30 3.35 3.10
CA SER A 62 -4.17 3.53 1.65
C SER A 62 -2.75 3.20 1.18
N THR A 63 -1.74 3.64 1.92
CA THR A 63 -0.33 3.34 1.60
C THR A 63 -0.03 1.84 1.68
N LEU A 64 -0.52 1.15 2.71
CA LEU A 64 -0.38 -0.30 2.86
C LEU A 64 -1.00 -1.08 1.71
N ARG A 65 -2.17 -0.64 1.24
CA ARG A 65 -2.84 -1.22 0.08
C ARG A 65 -2.07 -0.94 -1.21
N ALA A 66 -1.60 0.29 -1.40
CA ALA A 66 -0.76 0.67 -2.54
C ALA A 66 0.54 -0.15 -2.60
N ALA A 67 1.13 -0.49 -1.45
CA ALA A 67 2.30 -1.35 -1.36
C ALA A 67 2.05 -2.72 -1.99
N ARG A 68 0.86 -3.31 -1.83
CA ARG A 68 0.53 -4.62 -2.43
C ARG A 68 0.64 -4.61 -3.95
N TRP A 69 0.22 -3.53 -4.61
CA TRP A 69 0.30 -3.43 -6.07
C TRP A 69 1.66 -3.01 -6.59
N THR A 70 2.42 -2.21 -5.83
CA THR A 70 3.71 -1.65 -6.28
C THR A 70 4.89 -2.58 -6.08
N VAL A 71 4.82 -3.50 -5.11
CA VAL A 71 5.89 -4.46 -4.79
C VAL A 71 6.39 -5.24 -6.02
N PRO A 72 5.54 -5.83 -6.88
CA PRO A 72 6.00 -6.56 -8.07
C PRO A 72 6.79 -5.70 -9.06
N TYR A 73 6.58 -4.39 -9.06
CA TYR A 73 7.16 -3.44 -10.00
C TYR A 73 8.26 -2.57 -9.38
N SER A 74 8.53 -2.71 -8.08
CA SER A 74 9.48 -1.87 -7.33
C SER A 74 9.22 -0.37 -7.47
N VAL A 75 7.95 0.02 -7.60
CA VAL A 75 7.55 1.43 -7.74
C VAL A 75 7.55 2.09 -6.36
N PRO A 76 8.29 3.19 -6.14
CA PRO A 76 8.27 3.90 -4.88
C PRO A 76 6.92 4.60 -4.65
N ILE A 77 6.55 4.75 -3.38
CA ILE A 77 5.31 5.39 -2.96
C ILE A 77 5.64 6.74 -2.32
N PHE A 78 4.82 7.75 -2.61
CA PHE A 78 4.80 9.04 -1.94
C PHE A 78 3.38 9.31 -1.41
N GLY A 79 3.19 9.11 -0.11
CA GLY A 79 1.94 9.32 0.59
C GLY A 79 1.71 10.78 0.99
N ILE A 80 0.54 11.30 0.63
CA ILE A 80 0.01 12.57 1.11
C ILE A 80 -1.16 12.28 2.04
N ASN A 81 -1.00 12.65 3.31
CA ASN A 81 -1.98 12.35 4.35
C ASN A 81 -3.16 13.32 4.31
N VAL A 82 -4.28 12.88 3.74
CA VAL A 82 -5.52 13.68 3.64
C VAL A 82 -6.47 13.45 4.83
N GLY A 83 -6.01 12.77 5.88
CA GLY A 83 -6.85 12.41 7.03
C GLY A 83 -6.14 12.58 8.37
N ARG A 84 -6.22 11.56 9.23
CA ARG A 84 -5.54 11.56 10.53
C ARG A 84 -4.06 11.30 10.34
N VAL A 85 -3.23 11.96 11.15
CA VAL A 85 -1.77 11.74 11.20
C VAL A 85 -1.46 10.25 11.38
N GLY A 86 -0.65 9.71 10.47
CA GLY A 86 -0.18 8.33 10.43
C GLY A 86 1.34 8.27 10.37
N PHE A 87 1.88 7.08 10.12
CA PHE A 87 3.33 6.81 10.12
C PHE A 87 3.94 6.69 8.73
N LEU A 88 3.13 6.43 7.70
CA LEU A 88 3.61 6.05 6.37
C LEU A 88 3.46 7.15 5.30
N SER A 89 3.04 8.35 5.70
CA SER A 89 2.86 9.47 4.77
C SER A 89 4.02 10.47 4.87
N GLU A 90 4.56 10.87 3.73
CA GLU A 90 5.67 11.80 3.62
C GLU A 90 5.21 13.27 3.64
N ALA A 91 3.97 13.57 3.25
CA ALA A 91 3.46 14.93 3.10
C ALA A 91 2.03 15.12 3.63
N THR A 92 1.61 16.39 3.73
CA THR A 92 0.24 16.82 4.03
C THR A 92 -0.31 17.66 2.87
N PRO A 93 -1.62 17.94 2.81
CA PRO A 93 -2.22 18.75 1.75
C PRO A 93 -1.62 20.15 1.63
N GLU A 94 -1.04 20.68 2.70
CA GLU A 94 -0.44 22.02 2.74
C GLU A 94 1.01 22.05 2.23
N ASN A 95 1.76 20.95 2.31
CA ASN A 95 3.20 20.94 2.02
C ASN A 95 3.63 19.97 0.91
N TRP A 96 2.71 19.19 0.35
CA TRP A 96 3.04 18.25 -0.72
C TRP A 96 3.71 18.89 -1.95
N PRO A 97 3.38 20.14 -2.40
CA PRO A 97 4.01 20.68 -3.60
C PRO A 97 5.52 20.87 -3.42
N GLU A 98 5.92 21.39 -2.26
CA GLU A 98 7.33 21.60 -1.90
C GLU A 98 8.07 20.26 -1.80
N LYS A 99 7.47 19.28 -1.11
CA LYS A 99 8.09 17.97 -0.94
C LYS A 99 8.19 17.18 -2.25
N LEU A 100 7.16 17.24 -3.08
CA LEU A 100 7.17 16.57 -4.38
C LEU A 100 8.18 17.22 -5.33
N GLU A 101 8.35 18.55 -5.29
CA GLU A 101 9.40 19.25 -6.04
C GLU A 101 10.80 18.72 -5.68
N ARG A 102 11.08 18.49 -4.38
CA ARG A 102 12.34 17.87 -3.94
C ARG A 102 12.51 16.44 -4.47
N VAL A 103 11.44 15.65 -4.47
CA VAL A 103 11.45 14.31 -5.07
C VAL A 103 11.81 14.37 -6.56
N LEU A 104 11.21 15.29 -7.32
CA LEU A 104 11.51 15.46 -8.75
C LEU A 104 12.96 15.88 -9.02
N ARG A 105 13.58 16.64 -8.10
CA ARG A 105 14.99 17.03 -8.16
C ARG A 105 15.97 15.94 -7.73
N GLY A 106 15.48 14.79 -7.26
CA GLY A 106 16.33 13.72 -6.75
C GLY A 106 16.77 13.91 -5.29
N GLU A 107 16.19 14.88 -4.58
CA GLU A 107 16.53 15.21 -3.19
C GLU A 107 15.70 14.37 -2.19
N TYR A 108 15.78 13.05 -2.34
CA TYR A 108 15.06 12.10 -1.50
C TYR A 108 15.93 10.88 -1.20
N TRP A 109 15.47 10.07 -0.25
CA TRP A 109 16.01 8.75 0.02
C TRP A 109 14.86 7.73 -0.08
N ILE A 110 15.19 6.49 -0.44
CA ILE A 110 14.20 5.41 -0.49
C ILE A 110 14.23 4.64 0.82
N GLU A 111 13.10 4.61 1.52
CA GLU A 111 12.91 3.71 2.65
C GLU A 111 12.52 2.33 2.15
N ARG A 112 13.38 1.34 2.42
CA ARG A 112 13.07 -0.06 2.16
C ARG A 112 12.52 -0.68 3.43
N ARG A 113 11.30 -1.23 3.34
CA ARG A 113 10.63 -1.91 4.45
C ARG A 113 10.62 -3.41 4.20
N LEU A 114 10.77 -4.19 5.26
CA LEU A 114 10.64 -5.64 5.21
C LEU A 114 9.17 -6.00 4.92
N LEU A 115 8.97 -6.98 4.04
CA LEU A 115 7.65 -7.56 3.80
C LEU A 115 7.62 -9.00 4.29
N LEU A 116 6.54 -9.37 4.95
CA LEU A 116 6.20 -10.75 5.23
C LEU A 116 5.62 -11.39 3.98
N GLN A 117 6.15 -12.57 3.64
CA GLN A 117 5.53 -13.47 2.67
C GLN A 117 4.78 -14.55 3.44
N ALA A 118 3.51 -14.76 3.09
CA ALA A 118 2.66 -15.77 3.69
C ALA A 118 2.04 -16.65 2.62
N GLU A 119 1.87 -17.92 2.93
CA GLU A 119 1.29 -18.89 2.01
C GLU A 119 0.19 -19.66 2.73
N LEU A 120 -0.97 -19.75 2.10
CA LEU A 120 -2.05 -20.61 2.57
C LEU A 120 -1.92 -21.97 1.91
N TRP A 121 -1.68 -23.01 2.71
CA TRP A 121 -1.62 -24.39 2.25
C TRP A 121 -2.83 -25.20 2.74
N ARG A 122 -3.39 -26.04 1.87
CA ARG A 122 -4.46 -26.98 2.21
C ARG A 122 -4.19 -28.32 1.53
N ASP A 123 -4.18 -29.40 2.31
CA ASP A 123 -3.94 -30.77 1.83
C ASP A 123 -2.67 -30.89 0.97
N GLY A 124 -1.59 -30.23 1.39
CA GLY A 124 -0.31 -30.22 0.70
C GLY A 124 -0.29 -29.40 -0.60
N ARG A 125 -1.32 -28.60 -0.88
CA ARG A 125 -1.39 -27.71 -2.05
C ARG A 125 -1.38 -26.24 -1.62
N LEU A 126 -0.61 -25.43 -2.33
CA LEU A 126 -0.64 -23.98 -2.21
C LEU A 126 -1.99 -23.47 -2.75
N VAL A 127 -2.77 -22.83 -1.88
CA VAL A 127 -4.07 -22.23 -2.20
C VAL A 127 -3.86 -20.79 -2.69
N ALA A 128 -3.08 -20.00 -1.96
CA ALA A 128 -2.78 -18.62 -2.34
C ALA A 128 -1.51 -18.11 -1.64
N PRO A 129 -0.66 -17.34 -2.34
CA PRO A 129 0.38 -16.52 -1.74
C PRO A 129 -0.17 -15.15 -1.31
N PHE A 130 0.44 -14.56 -0.30
CA PHE A 130 0.12 -13.23 0.22
C PHE A 130 1.39 -12.50 0.59
N SER A 131 1.33 -11.17 0.49
CA SER A 131 2.38 -10.29 1.00
C SER A 131 1.77 -9.28 1.98
N ALA A 132 2.43 -9.07 3.11
CA ALA A 132 1.99 -8.15 4.14
C ALA A 132 3.14 -7.24 4.57
N LEU A 133 2.87 -5.93 4.70
CA LEU A 133 3.86 -4.97 5.18
C LEU A 133 3.91 -4.91 6.71
N ASN A 134 2.75 -4.98 7.37
CA ASN A 134 2.69 -4.86 8.82
C ASN A 134 2.58 -6.24 9.49
N GLU A 135 1.44 -6.94 9.31
CA GLU A 135 1.18 -8.20 9.98
C GLU A 135 0.40 -9.20 9.11
N VAL A 136 0.50 -10.48 9.49
CA VAL A 136 -0.37 -11.56 9.03
C VAL A 136 -1.18 -12.02 10.23
N VAL A 137 -2.51 -11.94 10.13
CA VAL A 137 -3.41 -12.33 11.21
C VAL A 137 -4.07 -13.66 10.86
N ILE A 138 -3.93 -14.63 11.76
CA ILE A 138 -4.72 -15.86 11.72
C ILE A 138 -6.01 -15.56 12.48
N GLY A 139 -7.12 -15.66 11.76
CA GLY A 139 -8.46 -15.29 12.20
C GLY A 139 -9.41 -16.48 12.30
N ARG A 140 -10.40 -16.45 13.20
CA ARG A 140 -11.47 -17.44 13.24
C ARG A 140 -12.44 -17.11 12.12
N GLY A 141 -12.97 -18.16 11.49
CA GLY A 141 -14.06 -18.01 10.52
C GLY A 141 -15.34 -17.49 11.20
N ALA A 142 -16.45 -17.45 10.45
CA ALA A 142 -17.73 -16.91 10.93
C ALA A 142 -18.33 -17.62 12.17
N GLN A 143 -17.80 -18.77 12.59
CA GLN A 143 -18.26 -19.50 13.76
C GLN A 143 -17.45 -19.15 15.02
N ALA A 144 -18.15 -18.85 16.11
CA ALA A 144 -17.56 -18.57 17.41
C ALA A 144 -17.09 -19.86 18.11
N ARG A 145 -15.96 -20.42 17.69
CA ARG A 145 -15.26 -21.53 18.35
C ARG A 145 -13.79 -21.18 18.50
N VAL A 146 -13.17 -21.66 19.58
CA VAL A 146 -11.72 -21.56 19.77
C VAL A 146 -11.00 -22.35 18.70
N VAL A 147 -9.87 -21.83 18.24
CA VAL A 147 -8.99 -22.52 17.29
C VAL A 147 -7.75 -23.04 18.02
N HIS A 148 -7.28 -24.21 17.59
CA HIS A 148 -6.04 -24.82 18.05
C HIS A 148 -4.97 -24.57 17.00
N LEU A 149 -3.93 -23.81 17.36
CA LEU A 149 -2.87 -23.40 16.44
C LEU A 149 -1.54 -24.01 16.88
N HIS A 150 -0.90 -24.76 15.99
CA HIS A 150 0.47 -25.22 16.19
C HIS A 150 1.45 -24.21 15.59
N LEU A 151 2.27 -23.60 16.43
CA LEU A 151 3.36 -22.74 15.97
C LEU A 151 4.61 -23.59 15.75
N ARG A 152 5.11 -23.57 14.51
CA ARG A 152 6.41 -24.12 14.17
C ARG A 152 7.34 -23.02 13.67
N VAL A 153 8.59 -23.06 14.09
CA VAL A 153 9.67 -22.19 13.60
C VAL A 153 10.78 -23.09 13.09
N ASP A 154 11.23 -22.86 11.86
CA ASP A 154 12.23 -23.69 11.18
C ASP A 154 11.93 -25.20 11.19
N GLY A 155 10.64 -25.55 11.18
CA GLY A 155 10.13 -26.93 11.19
C GLY A 155 9.84 -27.49 12.59
N ASP A 156 10.38 -26.89 13.64
CA ASP A 156 10.25 -27.40 15.01
C ASP A 156 9.00 -26.85 15.73
N LEU A 157 8.32 -27.70 16.50
CA LEU A 157 7.17 -27.30 17.29
C LEU A 157 7.62 -26.45 18.47
N VAL A 158 7.18 -25.19 18.48
CA VAL A 158 7.46 -24.25 19.57
C VAL A 158 6.37 -24.34 20.64
N THR A 159 5.11 -24.21 20.24
CA THR A 159 3.97 -24.27 21.16
C THR A 159 2.64 -24.53 20.44
N THR A 160 1.61 -24.82 21.23
CA THR A 160 0.22 -24.90 20.79
C THR A 160 -0.61 -23.83 21.49
N TYR A 161 -1.29 -22.99 20.72
CA TYR A 161 -2.22 -22.00 21.23
C TYR A 161 -3.66 -22.53 21.17
N ILE A 162 -4.45 -22.18 22.18
CA ILE A 162 -5.92 -22.24 22.15
C ILE A 162 -6.37 -20.78 22.24
N ALA A 163 -6.95 -20.26 21.16
CA ALA A 163 -7.22 -18.83 21.04
C ALA A 163 -8.53 -18.53 20.32
N ASP A 164 -9.02 -17.31 20.50
CA ASP A 164 -10.11 -16.71 19.73
C ASP A 164 -9.68 -16.22 18.35
N ALA A 165 -8.38 -16.40 18.03
CA ALA A 165 -7.69 -15.96 16.83
C ALA A 165 -8.61 -16.08 15.63
#